data_AF-A0A522RGD3-F1
#
_entry.id   AF-A0A522RGD3-F1
#
_cell.length_a   1.000
_cell.length_b   1.000
_cell.length_c   1.000
_cell.angle_alpha   90.00
_cell.angle_beta   90.00
_cell.angle_gamma   90.00
#
_symmetry.space_group_name_H-M   'P 1'
#
loop_
_entity.id
_entity.type
_entity.pdbx_description
1 polymer ?
#
loop_
_entity_poly.entity_id
_entity_poly.type
_entity_poly.pdbx_seq_one_letter_code
_entity_poly.pdbx_strand_id
1 'polypeptide(L)'
;MATLLLQAAGAFLGGFLGPVGTAIGSAAGATAGYLVDRALINSTQHYTSGKLAGAVPFTAEDGAPIPRVYGAARIGGTMIWATRFEESRQTTRQGFKGGARVTTYSYFANVAFLLCEGEIAGLRRIWADGRELDQTLYEIRVYEGTEDQQPDPLIEAKQGTDNAPAYRGAAYVVFEHFPLSDYGNRIPQFQFEVLKPAGALHKQVRAVALIPGATEYGLSPDPITYAAQKGASEAVNRHVLTARSDLAASL
;
A
#
# COMPACT_ATOMS: atom_id res chain seq x y z
N MET A 1 -14.45 30.31 30.91
CA MET A 1 -14.58 31.30 32.00
C MET A 1 -15.93 32.03 31.93
N ALA A 2 -16.61 32.05 30.78
CA ALA A 2 -17.96 32.61 30.66
C ALA A 2 -19.00 31.84 31.50
N THR A 3 -18.81 30.51 31.69
CA THR A 3 -19.69 29.66 32.51
C THR A 3 -19.85 30.20 33.93
N LEU A 4 -18.75 30.49 34.63
CA LEU A 4 -18.79 30.98 36.01
C LEU A 4 -19.33 32.42 36.10
N LEU A 5 -19.00 33.27 35.13
CA LEU A 5 -19.45 34.66 35.12
C LEU A 5 -20.96 34.77 34.81
N LEU A 6 -21.46 34.04 33.82
CA LEU A 6 -22.89 34.04 33.47
C LEU A 6 -23.72 33.29 34.50
N GLN A 7 -23.18 32.25 35.14
CA GLN A 7 -23.82 31.60 36.29
C GLN A 7 -24.01 32.57 37.46
N ALA A 8 -22.97 33.34 37.81
CA ALA A 8 -23.05 34.35 38.87
C ALA A 8 -24.02 35.48 38.51
N ALA A 9 -23.99 35.97 37.28
CA ALA A 9 -24.91 36.99 36.78
C ALA A 9 -26.37 36.49 36.75
N GLY A 10 -26.59 35.25 36.32
CA GLY A 10 -27.90 34.60 36.31
C GLY A 10 -28.43 34.37 37.72
N ALA A 11 -27.58 33.97 38.68
CA ALA A 11 -27.95 33.86 40.08
C ALA A 11 -28.38 35.21 40.66
N PHE A 12 -27.64 36.28 40.36
CA PHE A 12 -27.93 37.64 40.81
C PHE A 12 -29.27 38.16 40.26
N LEU A 13 -29.51 38.03 38.95
CA LEU A 13 -30.76 38.44 38.32
C LEU A 13 -31.95 37.56 38.73
N GLY A 14 -31.74 36.27 38.95
CA GLY A 14 -32.77 35.37 39.47
C GLY A 14 -33.15 35.66 40.93
N GLY A 15 -32.26 36.28 41.71
CA GLY A 15 -32.48 36.56 43.12
C GLY A 15 -33.59 37.57 43.42
N PHE A 16 -33.97 38.40 42.46
CA PHE A 16 -35.14 39.27 42.56
C PHE A 16 -36.47 38.48 42.70
N LEU A 17 -36.47 37.18 42.39
CA LEU A 17 -37.61 36.27 42.52
C LEU A 17 -37.46 35.29 43.70
N GLY A 18 -36.52 35.54 44.61
CA GLY A 18 -36.27 34.73 45.80
C GLY A 18 -35.34 33.52 45.59
N PRO A 19 -35.22 32.62 46.59
CA PRO A 19 -34.24 31.52 46.58
C PRO A 19 -34.43 30.49 45.46
N VAL A 20 -35.66 30.34 44.97
CA VAL A 20 -35.95 29.47 43.81
C VAL A 20 -35.50 30.15 42.52
N GLY A 21 -35.65 31.48 42.42
CA GLY A 21 -35.22 32.27 41.29
C GLY A 21 -33.69 32.31 41.13
N THR A 22 -32.93 32.43 42.24
CA THR A 22 -31.46 32.34 42.20
C THR A 22 -30.98 30.98 41.66
N ALA A 23 -31.61 29.88 42.09
CA ALA A 23 -31.26 28.53 41.64
C ALA A 23 -31.49 28.37 40.13
N ILE A 24 -32.68 28.76 39.64
CA ILE A 24 -33.03 28.70 38.21
C ILE A 24 -32.13 29.62 37.38
N GLY A 25 -31.93 30.86 37.83
CA GLY A 25 -31.08 31.83 37.15
C GLY A 25 -29.62 31.39 37.06
N SER A 26 -29.09 30.79 38.13
CA SER A 26 -27.72 30.26 38.14
C SER A 26 -27.57 29.08 37.17
N ALA A 27 -28.54 28.16 37.13
CA ALA A 27 -28.53 27.03 36.22
C ALA A 27 -28.62 27.49 34.76
N ALA A 28 -29.53 28.43 34.44
CA ALA A 28 -29.67 29.02 33.12
C ALA A 28 -28.39 29.74 32.68
N GLY A 29 -27.80 30.54 33.57
CA GLY A 29 -26.53 31.24 33.34
C GLY A 29 -25.35 30.29 33.12
N ALA A 30 -25.27 29.20 33.88
CA ALA A 30 -24.25 28.17 33.69
C ALA A 30 -24.40 27.47 32.34
N THR A 31 -25.62 27.11 31.92
CA THR A 31 -25.83 26.51 30.60
C THR A 31 -25.48 27.47 29.47
N ALA A 32 -25.89 28.73 29.54
CA ALA A 32 -25.56 29.74 28.53
C ALA A 32 -24.05 29.98 28.46
N GLY A 33 -23.38 30.12 29.61
CA GLY A 33 -21.94 30.30 29.67
C GLY A 33 -21.15 29.05 29.21
N TYR A 34 -21.67 27.84 29.44
CA TYR A 34 -21.09 26.61 28.90
C TYR A 34 -21.18 26.55 27.37
N LEU A 35 -22.31 26.97 26.78
CA LEU A 35 -22.47 27.04 25.32
C LEU A 35 -21.49 28.04 24.70
N VAL A 36 -21.29 29.20 25.33
CA VAL A 36 -20.34 30.22 24.88
C VAL A 36 -18.90 29.75 25.03
N ASP A 37 -18.54 29.19 26.19
CA ASP A 37 -17.20 28.64 26.42
C ASP A 37 -16.91 27.51 25.42
N ARG A 38 -17.88 26.62 25.13
CA ARG A 38 -17.73 25.56 24.11
C ARG A 38 -17.58 26.11 22.70
N ALA A 39 -18.37 27.12 22.33
CA ALA A 39 -18.26 27.77 21.03
C ALA A 39 -16.87 28.42 20.85
N LEU A 40 -16.36 29.09 21.88
CA LEU A 40 -15.07 29.76 21.83
C LEU A 40 -13.91 28.75 21.82
N ILE A 41 -13.92 27.73 22.68
CA ILE A 41 -12.89 26.68 22.72
C ILE A 41 -12.88 25.88 21.42
N ASN A 42 -14.05 25.54 20.85
CA ASN A 42 -14.11 24.84 19.58
C ASN A 42 -13.68 25.73 18.40
N SER A 43 -13.84 27.04 18.49
CA SER A 43 -13.39 27.99 17.45
C SER A 43 -11.86 28.10 17.35
N THR A 44 -11.12 27.69 18.39
CA THR A 44 -9.65 27.72 18.42
C THR A 44 -9.00 26.34 18.31
N GLN A 45 -9.81 25.29 18.13
CA GLN A 45 -9.32 23.93 17.85
C GLN A 45 -8.74 23.89 16.43
N HIS A 46 -7.42 24.03 16.33
CA HIS A 46 -6.70 23.82 15.08
C HIS A 46 -6.44 22.32 14.88
N TYR A 47 -7.14 21.72 13.93
CA TYR A 47 -6.85 20.37 13.46
C TYR A 47 -5.86 20.44 12.31
N THR A 48 -4.61 20.05 12.57
CA THR A 48 -3.64 19.85 11.50
C THR A 48 -3.92 18.50 10.84
N SER A 49 -4.53 18.53 9.66
CA SER A 49 -4.78 17.36 8.81
C SER A 49 -4.12 17.53 7.45
N GLY A 50 -3.76 16.42 6.80
CA GLY A 50 -3.28 16.45 5.41
C GLY A 50 -1.86 17.00 5.20
N LYS A 51 -0.99 16.95 6.22
CA LYS A 51 0.44 17.23 5.99
C LYS A 51 0.95 16.24 4.93
N LEU A 52 1.48 16.75 3.83
CA LEU A 52 2.08 15.92 2.79
C LEU A 52 3.20 15.09 3.43
N ALA A 53 2.95 13.79 3.57
CA ALA A 53 4.00 12.85 3.88
C ALA A 53 4.93 12.77 2.66
N GLY A 54 6.23 12.74 2.90
CA GLY A 54 7.17 12.29 1.87
C GLY A 54 6.87 10.85 1.46
N ALA A 55 7.63 10.30 0.51
CA ALA A 55 7.53 8.88 0.17
C ALA A 55 7.67 8.04 1.44
N VAL A 56 6.60 7.33 1.82
CA VAL A 56 6.57 6.53 3.06
C VAL A 56 7.40 5.27 2.81
N PRO A 57 8.47 5.00 3.60
CA PRO A 57 9.20 3.75 3.54
C PRO A 57 8.31 2.57 3.90
N PHE A 58 8.68 1.34 3.49
CA PHE A 58 7.98 0.17 4.02
C PHE A 58 8.30 0.02 5.51
N THR A 59 7.36 -0.53 6.27
CA THR A 59 7.53 -0.82 7.70
C THR A 59 7.28 -2.30 7.98
N ALA A 60 7.80 -2.79 9.09
CA ALA A 60 7.53 -4.14 9.61
C ALA A 60 7.10 -4.07 11.08
N GLU A 61 6.52 -2.94 11.47
CA GLU A 61 6.17 -2.61 12.85
C GLU A 61 4.71 -2.97 13.12
N ASP A 62 4.47 -3.58 14.28
CA ASP A 62 3.12 -3.78 14.79
C ASP A 62 2.50 -2.43 15.17
N GLY A 63 1.23 -2.23 14.80
CA GLY A 63 0.50 -0.98 15.05
C GLY A 63 0.60 0.07 13.94
N ALA A 64 1.30 -0.24 12.85
CA ALA A 64 1.23 0.58 11.63
C ALA A 64 -0.23 0.64 11.11
N PRO A 65 -0.74 1.82 10.72
CA PRO A 65 -2.10 1.95 10.22
C PRO A 65 -2.25 1.29 8.85
N ILE A 66 -3.41 0.65 8.60
CA ILE A 66 -3.74 0.12 7.27
C ILE A 66 -4.11 1.29 6.35
N PRO A 67 -3.39 1.50 5.22
CA PRO A 67 -3.68 2.62 4.33
C PRO A 67 -5.04 2.51 3.65
N ARG A 68 -5.65 3.68 3.39
CA ARG A 68 -6.82 3.83 2.51
C ARG A 68 -6.41 4.54 1.25
N VAL A 69 -6.46 3.84 0.13
CA VAL A 69 -6.09 4.38 -1.19
C VAL A 69 -7.34 4.65 -2.03
N TYR A 70 -7.30 5.71 -2.83
CA TYR A 70 -8.33 6.04 -3.81
C TYR A 70 -7.64 6.47 -5.11
N GLY A 71 -8.00 5.84 -6.23
CA GLY A 71 -7.36 6.04 -7.52
C GLY A 71 -6.02 5.31 -7.65
N ALA A 72 -5.11 5.88 -8.43
CA ALA A 72 -3.75 5.38 -8.60
C ALA A 72 -2.80 6.09 -7.63
N ALA A 73 -2.19 5.34 -6.70
CA ALA A 73 -1.27 5.90 -5.72
C ALA A 73 -0.05 5.01 -5.50
N ARG A 74 1.12 5.64 -5.36
CA ARG A 74 2.35 4.97 -4.93
C ARG A 74 2.42 4.96 -3.41
N ILE A 75 2.46 3.77 -2.81
CA ILE A 75 2.55 3.57 -1.37
C ILE A 75 3.69 2.61 -1.01
N GLY A 76 4.20 2.72 0.21
CA GLY A 76 5.02 1.67 0.82
C GLY A 76 4.12 0.54 1.32
N GLY A 77 4.59 -0.70 1.23
CA GLY A 77 3.91 -1.84 1.85
C GLY A 77 4.23 -1.95 3.34
N THR A 78 3.42 -2.70 4.09
CA THR A 78 3.78 -3.13 5.46
C THR A 78 4.06 -4.62 5.43
N MET A 79 5.26 -5.06 5.83
CA MET A 79 5.62 -6.47 5.84
C MET A 79 4.80 -7.21 6.90
N ILE A 80 4.00 -8.19 6.47
CA ILE A 80 3.07 -8.95 7.33
C ILE A 80 3.50 -10.40 7.54
N TRP A 81 4.39 -10.90 6.68
CA TRP A 81 4.90 -12.26 6.76
C TRP A 81 6.25 -12.35 6.05
N ALA A 82 7.16 -13.15 6.59
CA ALA A 82 8.43 -13.47 5.96
C ALA A 82 8.96 -14.81 6.47
N THR A 83 9.68 -15.56 5.62
CA THR A 83 10.49 -16.69 6.08
C THR A 83 11.90 -16.25 6.46
N ARG A 84 12.67 -17.15 7.07
CA ARG A 84 14.13 -17.01 7.10
C ARG A 84 14.66 -16.99 5.67
N PHE A 85 15.81 -16.35 5.45
CA PHE A 85 16.47 -16.34 4.14
C PHE A 85 16.87 -17.75 3.71
N GLU A 86 16.62 -18.05 2.45
CA GLU A 86 17.07 -19.29 1.81
C GLU A 86 18.47 -19.07 1.23
N GLU A 87 19.40 -19.97 1.55
CA GLU A 87 20.79 -19.86 1.12
C GLU A 87 21.11 -20.96 0.10
N SER A 88 21.52 -20.55 -1.10
CA SER A 88 22.03 -21.45 -2.14
C SER A 88 23.55 -21.31 -2.23
N ARG A 89 24.24 -22.45 -2.26
CA ARG A 89 25.71 -22.51 -2.33
C ARG A 89 26.13 -23.18 -3.63
N GLN A 90 26.97 -22.50 -4.40
CA GLN A 90 27.56 -23.08 -5.60
C GLN A 90 29.08 -23.08 -5.49
N THR A 91 29.69 -24.27 -5.41
CA THR A 91 31.15 -24.42 -5.39
C THR A 91 31.66 -24.72 -6.80
N THR A 92 32.39 -23.76 -7.37
CA THR A 92 33.04 -23.94 -8.68
C THR A 92 34.55 -24.06 -8.49
N ARG A 93 35.16 -25.00 -9.22
CA ARG A 93 36.61 -25.12 -9.27
C ARG A 93 37.14 -24.20 -10.37
N GLN A 94 37.93 -23.20 -10.01
CA GLN A 94 38.59 -22.35 -11.01
C GLN A 94 39.83 -23.07 -11.57
N GLY A 95 39.91 -23.22 -12.89
CA GLY A 95 41.09 -23.75 -13.61
C GLY A 95 41.15 -25.27 -13.78
N PHE A 96 42.22 -25.75 -14.45
CA PHE A 96 42.47 -27.18 -14.68
C PHE A 96 43.25 -27.82 -13.51
N LYS A 97 42.95 -29.10 -13.25
CA LYS A 97 43.65 -30.07 -12.36
C LYS A 97 44.51 -29.43 -11.23
N GLY A 98 43.85 -28.97 -10.16
CA GLY A 98 44.53 -28.49 -8.93
C GLY A 98 43.98 -27.17 -8.38
N GLY A 99 43.23 -26.43 -9.19
CA GLY A 99 42.78 -25.08 -8.83
C GLY A 99 41.82 -24.98 -7.65
N ALA A 100 41.80 -23.78 -7.05
CA ALA A 100 41.05 -23.43 -5.86
C ALA A 100 39.53 -23.60 -6.05
N ARG A 101 38.86 -24.07 -5.00
CA ARG A 101 37.40 -24.12 -4.93
C ARG A 101 36.89 -22.78 -4.44
N VAL A 102 36.09 -22.11 -5.26
CA VAL A 102 35.38 -20.89 -4.87
C VAL A 102 33.93 -21.27 -4.60
N THR A 103 33.43 -20.95 -3.41
CA THR A 103 32.02 -21.16 -3.06
C THR A 103 31.32 -19.80 -3.06
N THR A 104 30.32 -19.67 -3.93
CA THR A 104 29.46 -18.48 -4.00
C THR A 104 28.17 -18.75 -3.24
N TYR A 105 27.73 -17.77 -2.46
CA TYR A 105 26.48 -17.80 -1.70
C TYR A 105 25.46 -16.87 -2.37
N SER A 106 24.25 -17.36 -2.58
CA SER A 106 23.11 -16.59 -3.06
C SER A 106 21.99 -16.69 -2.03
N TYR A 107 21.35 -15.55 -1.73
CA TYR A 107 20.30 -15.46 -0.73
C TYR A 107 18.98 -15.10 -1.39
N PHE A 108 17.91 -15.73 -0.93
CA PHE A 108 16.55 -15.53 -1.42
C PHE A 108 15.60 -15.27 -0.25
N ALA A 109 14.57 -14.48 -0.49
CA ALA A 109 13.54 -14.16 0.51
C ALA A 109 12.14 -14.55 0.01
N ASN A 110 11.35 -15.11 0.93
CA ASN A 110 9.90 -15.20 0.78
C ASN A 110 9.28 -14.18 1.72
N VAL A 111 8.52 -13.23 1.18
CA VAL A 111 7.99 -12.08 1.94
C VAL A 111 6.61 -11.68 1.43
N ALA A 112 5.75 -11.21 2.33
CA ALA A 112 4.45 -10.66 2.00
C ALA A 112 4.28 -9.24 2.56
N PHE A 113 3.67 -8.37 1.76
CA PHE A 113 3.42 -6.98 2.10
C PHE A 113 1.93 -6.63 1.99
N LEU A 114 1.35 -6.13 3.07
CA LEU A 114 0.06 -5.46 3.08
C LEU A 114 0.15 -4.11 2.37
N LEU A 115 -0.85 -3.79 1.57
CA LEU A 115 -0.88 -2.55 0.77
C LEU A 115 -1.94 -1.59 1.29
N CYS A 116 -3.21 -1.99 1.24
CA CYS A 116 -4.32 -1.16 1.68
C CYS A 116 -5.53 -2.01 2.04
N GLU A 117 -6.49 -1.43 2.76
CA GLU A 117 -7.79 -2.07 2.99
C GLU A 117 -8.57 -2.19 1.67
N GLY A 118 -9.47 -3.16 1.58
CA GLY A 118 -10.46 -3.36 0.53
C GLY A 118 -9.89 -3.80 -0.82
N GLU A 119 -10.83 -4.04 -1.74
CA GLU A 119 -10.55 -4.53 -3.10
C GLU A 119 -9.82 -3.47 -3.95
N ILE A 120 -8.73 -3.88 -4.60
CA ILE A 120 -7.98 -3.12 -5.60
C ILE A 120 -8.20 -3.71 -6.99
N ALA A 121 -8.05 -2.90 -8.04
CA ALA A 121 -8.05 -3.39 -9.43
C ALA A 121 -6.71 -4.02 -9.84
N GLY A 122 -5.66 -3.86 -9.03
CA GLY A 122 -4.35 -4.47 -9.27
C GLY A 122 -3.18 -3.52 -9.01
N LEU A 123 -1.98 -3.99 -9.37
CA LEU A 123 -0.72 -3.26 -9.22
C LEU A 123 -0.15 -2.89 -10.57
N ARG A 124 0.14 -1.60 -10.77
CA ARG A 124 0.68 -1.11 -12.04
C ARG A 124 2.20 -1.09 -12.07
N ARG A 125 2.88 -0.82 -10.97
CA ARG A 125 4.35 -0.75 -10.91
C ARG A 125 4.83 -1.14 -9.54
N ILE A 126 5.99 -1.79 -9.51
CA ILE A 126 6.66 -2.20 -8.28
C ILE A 126 8.08 -1.68 -8.35
N TRP A 127 8.52 -1.03 -7.28
CA TRP A 127 9.90 -0.56 -7.16
C TRP A 127 10.58 -1.24 -5.98
N ALA A 128 11.85 -1.60 -6.15
CA ALA A 128 12.74 -2.03 -5.08
C ALA A 128 13.92 -1.07 -5.02
N ASP A 129 14.15 -0.45 -3.85
CA ASP A 129 15.18 0.57 -3.64
C ASP A 129 15.12 1.70 -4.70
N GLY A 130 13.91 2.05 -5.13
CA GLY A 130 13.65 3.11 -6.12
C GLY A 130 13.78 2.70 -7.59
N ARG A 131 14.25 1.48 -7.90
CA ARG A 131 14.31 0.95 -9.27
C ARG A 131 13.06 0.14 -9.59
N GLU A 132 12.48 0.38 -10.76
CA GLU A 132 11.28 -0.35 -11.20
C GLU A 132 11.66 -1.81 -11.52
N LEU A 133 10.85 -2.73 -11.01
CA LEU A 133 11.01 -4.16 -11.24
C LEU A 133 10.26 -4.59 -12.49
N ASP A 134 10.90 -5.44 -13.28
CA ASP A 134 10.20 -6.25 -14.27
C ASP A 134 9.46 -7.39 -13.57
N GLN A 135 8.15 -7.23 -13.39
CA GLN A 135 7.30 -8.18 -12.68
C GLN A 135 7.30 -9.56 -13.34
N THR A 136 7.65 -9.64 -14.64
CA THR A 136 7.68 -10.91 -15.37
C THR A 136 8.89 -11.79 -15.04
N LEU A 137 9.90 -11.22 -14.36
CA LEU A 137 11.12 -11.93 -13.98
C LEU A 137 11.06 -12.53 -12.57
N TYR A 138 10.01 -12.25 -11.80
CA TYR A 138 9.88 -12.64 -10.40
C TYR A 138 8.56 -13.36 -10.17
N GLU A 139 8.55 -14.25 -9.18
CA GLU A 139 7.32 -14.91 -8.76
C GLU A 139 6.57 -14.02 -7.76
N ILE A 140 5.58 -13.29 -8.29
CA ILE A 140 4.79 -12.31 -7.56
C ILE A 140 3.33 -12.73 -7.60
N ARG A 141 2.70 -12.86 -6.43
CA ARG A 141 1.27 -13.13 -6.30
C ARG A 141 0.59 -11.95 -5.65
N VAL A 142 -0.37 -11.36 -6.36
CA VAL A 142 -1.17 -10.22 -5.89
C VAL A 142 -2.51 -10.75 -5.41
N TYR A 143 -2.89 -10.36 -4.21
CA TYR A 143 -4.19 -10.59 -3.62
C TYR A 143 -4.94 -9.27 -3.56
N GLU A 144 -6.07 -9.21 -4.25
CA GLU A 144 -6.77 -7.96 -4.50
C GLU A 144 -7.49 -7.42 -3.27
N GLY A 145 -7.64 -8.20 -2.21
CA GLY A 145 -8.32 -7.78 -0.98
C GLY A 145 -9.81 -8.06 -0.97
N THR A 146 -10.27 -9.06 -1.74
CA THR A 146 -11.67 -9.50 -1.69
C THR A 146 -11.98 -10.21 -0.37
N GLU A 147 -13.26 -10.30 -0.02
CA GLU A 147 -13.71 -10.98 1.19
C GLU A 147 -13.67 -12.51 1.07
N ASP A 148 -13.60 -13.04 -0.15
CA ASP A 148 -13.61 -14.48 -0.45
C ASP A 148 -12.22 -15.02 -0.82
N GLN A 149 -11.18 -14.18 -0.84
CA GLN A 149 -9.82 -14.63 -1.12
C GLN A 149 -9.36 -15.71 -0.13
N GLN A 150 -8.58 -16.65 -0.66
CA GLN A 150 -8.03 -17.78 0.10
C GLN A 150 -6.61 -17.47 0.57
N PRO A 151 -6.10 -18.18 1.60
CA PRO A 151 -4.71 -18.07 2.01
C PRO A 151 -3.73 -18.28 0.86
N ASP A 152 -2.58 -17.62 0.93
CA ASP A 152 -1.52 -17.86 -0.04
C ASP A 152 -0.93 -19.28 0.11
N PRO A 153 -0.77 -20.05 -0.98
CA PRO A 153 -0.28 -21.43 -0.91
C PRO A 153 1.11 -21.58 -0.29
N LEU A 154 2.02 -20.63 -0.49
CA LEU A 154 3.35 -20.64 0.11
C LEU A 154 3.27 -20.35 1.61
N ILE A 155 2.46 -19.36 1.99
CA ILE A 155 2.21 -19.05 3.41
C ILE A 155 1.58 -20.27 4.11
N GLU A 156 0.56 -20.88 3.50
CA GLU A 156 -0.08 -22.10 4.01
C GLU A 156 0.87 -23.28 4.11
N ALA A 157 1.69 -23.52 3.09
CA ALA A 157 2.68 -24.59 3.12
C ALA A 157 3.71 -24.41 4.26
N LYS A 158 4.05 -23.16 4.63
CA LYS A 158 5.04 -22.88 5.69
C LYS A 158 4.42 -22.81 7.09
N GLN A 159 3.18 -22.34 7.22
CA GLN A 159 2.49 -22.18 8.52
C GLN A 159 1.62 -23.39 8.90
N GLY A 160 1.28 -24.23 7.92
CA GLY A 160 0.35 -25.35 8.06
C GLY A 160 -1.08 -24.96 7.69
N THR A 161 -1.84 -25.96 7.25
CA THR A 161 -3.28 -25.84 6.99
C THR A 161 -4.00 -25.30 8.23
N ASP A 162 -4.97 -24.41 8.02
CA ASP A 162 -5.75 -23.67 9.05
C ASP A 162 -4.98 -22.63 9.88
N ASN A 163 -3.65 -22.56 9.79
CA ASN A 163 -2.86 -21.52 10.49
C ASN A 163 -2.52 -20.32 9.61
N ALA A 164 -2.66 -20.44 8.29
CA ALA A 164 -2.35 -19.36 7.37
C ALA A 164 -3.51 -18.35 7.25
N PRO A 165 -3.24 -17.06 7.52
CA PRO A 165 -4.24 -16.02 7.33
C PRO A 165 -4.51 -15.79 5.84
N ALA A 166 -5.78 -15.59 5.50
CA ALA A 166 -6.22 -15.18 4.16
C ALA A 166 -6.20 -13.65 3.95
N TYR A 167 -5.99 -12.87 5.02
CA TYR A 167 -6.00 -11.40 5.00
C TYR A 167 -7.20 -10.79 4.26
N ARG A 168 -8.38 -11.39 4.38
CA ARG A 168 -9.63 -10.97 3.71
C ARG A 168 -9.95 -9.50 3.98
N GLY A 169 -10.45 -8.82 2.95
CA GLY A 169 -10.75 -7.39 3.02
C GLY A 169 -9.50 -6.50 3.02
N ALA A 170 -8.31 -7.04 2.74
CA ALA A 170 -7.10 -6.24 2.56
C ALA A 170 -6.23 -6.76 1.41
N ALA A 171 -5.78 -5.84 0.57
CA ALA A 171 -4.91 -6.15 -0.55
C ALA A 171 -3.47 -6.37 -0.06
N TYR A 172 -2.85 -7.45 -0.50
CA TYR A 172 -1.46 -7.77 -0.17
C TYR A 172 -0.75 -8.44 -1.34
N VAL A 173 0.57 -8.45 -1.31
CA VAL A 173 1.42 -9.05 -2.34
C VAL A 173 2.44 -9.98 -1.71
N VAL A 174 2.66 -11.13 -2.34
CA VAL A 174 3.64 -12.13 -1.92
C VAL A 174 4.73 -12.22 -2.98
N PHE A 175 5.98 -12.18 -2.54
CA PHE A 175 7.14 -12.52 -3.33
C PHE A 175 7.64 -13.90 -2.89
N GLU A 176 7.76 -14.81 -3.85
CA GLU A 176 8.39 -16.12 -3.65
C GLU A 176 9.80 -16.13 -4.23
N HIS A 177 10.74 -16.66 -3.47
CA HIS A 177 12.13 -16.87 -3.88
C HIS A 177 12.79 -15.61 -4.50
N PHE A 178 12.57 -14.44 -3.91
CA PHE A 178 13.09 -13.18 -4.42
C PHE A 178 14.61 -13.07 -4.21
N PRO A 179 15.42 -12.85 -5.26
CA PRO A 179 16.88 -12.80 -5.15
C PRO A 179 17.36 -11.52 -4.46
N LEU A 180 18.24 -11.65 -3.46
CA LEU A 180 18.74 -10.52 -2.67
C LEU A 180 20.13 -10.03 -3.10
N SER A 181 20.79 -10.71 -4.05
CA SER A 181 22.17 -10.40 -4.47
C SER A 181 22.32 -8.95 -4.92
N ASP A 182 21.35 -8.46 -5.67
CA ASP A 182 21.38 -7.13 -6.29
C ASP A 182 21.03 -6.02 -5.29
N TYR A 183 20.57 -6.42 -4.10
CA TYR A 183 20.14 -5.56 -3.01
C TYR A 183 21.04 -5.73 -1.78
N GLY A 184 22.30 -6.11 -1.95
CA GLY A 184 23.26 -6.21 -0.84
C GLY A 184 22.85 -7.25 0.21
N ASN A 185 22.17 -8.33 -0.21
CA ASN A 185 21.70 -9.42 0.64
C ASN A 185 20.74 -8.98 1.76
N ARG A 186 19.89 -7.99 1.49
CA ARG A 186 18.82 -7.53 2.37
C ARG A 186 17.50 -7.39 1.62
N ILE A 187 16.39 -7.42 2.34
CA ILE A 187 15.08 -7.10 1.77
C ILE A 187 15.08 -5.61 1.34
N PRO A 188 14.90 -5.30 0.04
CA PRO A 188 14.96 -3.92 -0.43
C PRO A 188 13.71 -3.12 -0.03
N GLN A 189 13.79 -1.80 -0.18
CA GLN A 189 12.65 -0.92 0.04
C GLN A 189 11.62 -1.05 -1.07
N PHE A 190 10.55 -1.81 -0.81
CA PHE A 190 9.48 -2.03 -1.76
C PHE A 190 8.43 -0.91 -1.72
N GLN A 191 8.03 -0.47 -2.91
CA GLN A 191 6.95 0.48 -3.13
C GLN A 191 6.06 -0.02 -4.27
N PHE A 192 4.78 0.27 -4.18
CA PHE A 192 3.76 -0.28 -5.07
C PHE A 192 2.87 0.83 -5.58
N GLU A 193 2.64 0.86 -6.88
CA GLU A 193 1.59 1.66 -7.49
C GLU A 193 0.30 0.85 -7.50
N VAL A 194 -0.57 1.16 -6.54
CA VAL A 194 -1.86 0.52 -6.33
C VAL A 194 -2.93 1.24 -7.13
N LEU A 195 -3.70 0.48 -7.91
CA LEU A 195 -4.88 0.97 -8.61
C LEU A 195 -6.12 0.59 -7.81
N LYS A 196 -6.71 1.53 -7.07
CA LYS A 196 -7.94 1.30 -6.31
C LYS A 196 -9.10 2.12 -6.88
N PRO A 197 -10.06 1.50 -7.59
CA PRO A 197 -11.19 2.21 -8.17
C PRO A 197 -11.97 3.00 -7.11
N ALA A 198 -12.30 4.26 -7.43
CA ALA A 198 -13.11 5.12 -6.58
C ALA A 198 -14.44 5.46 -7.28
N GLY A 199 -15.52 5.50 -6.51
CA GLY A 199 -16.85 5.80 -7.03
C GLY A 199 -17.46 4.69 -7.90
N ALA A 200 -18.61 4.98 -8.51
CA ALA A 200 -19.40 3.99 -9.24
C ALA A 200 -19.05 3.87 -10.73
N LEU A 201 -18.30 4.82 -11.30
CA LEU A 201 -18.07 4.91 -12.75
C LEU A 201 -17.41 3.65 -13.33
N HIS A 202 -16.42 3.08 -12.63
CA HIS A 202 -15.71 1.88 -13.09
C HIS A 202 -16.66 0.69 -13.33
N LYS A 203 -17.74 0.57 -12.54
CA LYS A 203 -18.76 -0.49 -12.69
C LYS A 203 -19.75 -0.21 -13.82
N GLN A 204 -19.81 1.03 -14.31
CA GLN A 204 -20.72 1.43 -15.39
C GLN A 204 -20.07 1.30 -16.78
N VAL A 205 -18.73 1.22 -16.86
CA VAL A 205 -18.00 0.98 -18.09
C VAL A 205 -18.25 -0.46 -18.53
N ARG A 206 -19.01 -0.64 -19.61
CA ARG A 206 -19.36 -1.97 -20.15
C ARG A 206 -18.40 -2.48 -21.22
N ALA A 207 -17.80 -1.56 -21.96
CA ALA A 207 -16.91 -1.86 -23.06
C ALA A 207 -15.98 -0.67 -23.32
N VAL A 208 -14.81 -0.96 -23.87
CA VAL A 208 -13.83 0.02 -24.34
C VAL A 208 -13.49 -0.32 -25.79
N ALA A 209 -13.51 0.68 -26.67
CA ALA A 209 -13.00 0.54 -28.02
C ALA A 209 -11.48 0.78 -27.99
N LEU A 210 -10.69 -0.28 -28.21
CA LEU A 210 -9.24 -0.19 -28.30
C LEU A 210 -8.85 0.40 -29.67
N ILE A 211 -8.34 1.62 -29.67
CA ILE A 211 -7.83 2.30 -30.86
C ILE A 211 -6.32 2.46 -30.67
N PRO A 212 -5.47 1.67 -31.35
CA PRO A 212 -4.03 1.85 -31.25
C PRO A 212 -3.63 3.19 -31.88
N GLY A 213 -2.52 3.76 -31.41
CA GLY A 213 -1.85 4.85 -32.11
C GLY A 213 -1.26 4.40 -33.45
N ALA A 214 -0.40 5.21 -34.04
CA ALA A 214 0.35 4.84 -35.26
C ALA A 214 1.48 3.85 -34.93
N THR A 215 1.10 2.63 -34.53
CA THR A 215 2.03 1.53 -34.19
C THR A 215 1.73 0.30 -35.03
N GLU A 216 2.78 -0.42 -35.43
CA GLU A 216 2.65 -1.62 -36.27
C GLU A 216 2.20 -2.84 -35.45
N TYR A 217 2.67 -2.96 -34.20
CA TYR A 217 2.46 -4.12 -33.33
C TYR A 217 1.73 -3.79 -32.02
N GLY A 218 1.09 -2.62 -31.90
CA GLY A 218 0.47 -2.17 -30.65
C GLY A 218 -0.67 -3.03 -30.13
N LEU A 219 -1.30 -3.82 -31.01
CA LEU A 219 -2.34 -4.79 -30.65
C LEU A 219 -1.84 -6.24 -30.64
N SER A 220 -0.52 -6.47 -30.77
CA SER A 220 0.03 -7.82 -30.65
C SER A 220 0.10 -8.20 -29.16
N PRO A 221 -0.52 -9.33 -28.74
CA PRO A 221 -0.42 -9.81 -27.37
C PRO A 221 0.96 -10.40 -27.05
N ASP A 222 1.68 -10.86 -28.07
CA ASP A 222 3.02 -11.43 -27.94
C ASP A 222 4.11 -10.37 -28.11
N PRO A 223 5.24 -10.49 -27.39
CA PRO A 223 6.37 -9.59 -27.54
C PRO A 223 7.00 -9.74 -28.93
N ILE A 224 7.11 -8.62 -29.63
CA ILE A 224 7.78 -8.51 -30.93
C ILE A 224 9.10 -7.77 -30.70
N THR A 225 10.19 -8.36 -31.18
CA THR A 225 11.51 -7.75 -31.11
C THR A 225 12.08 -7.50 -32.50
N TYR A 226 12.84 -6.42 -32.63
CA TYR A 226 13.56 -6.07 -33.84
C TYR A 226 15.06 -6.02 -33.55
N ALA A 227 15.85 -6.62 -34.44
CA ALA A 227 17.31 -6.60 -34.35
C ALA A 227 17.86 -5.38 -35.11
N ALA A 228 17.93 -4.23 -34.43
CA ALA A 228 18.45 -3.00 -35.02
C ALA A 228 19.94 -3.10 -35.42
N GLN A 229 20.71 -3.91 -34.68
CA GLN A 229 22.13 -4.16 -34.93
C GLN A 229 22.49 -5.60 -34.57
N LYS A 230 23.61 -6.12 -35.10
CA LYS A 230 24.07 -7.47 -34.78
C LYS A 230 24.37 -7.59 -33.28
N GLY A 231 23.58 -8.38 -32.56
CA GLY A 231 23.72 -8.58 -31.12
C GLY A 231 22.87 -7.64 -30.25
N ALA A 232 22.12 -6.71 -30.84
CA ALA A 232 21.15 -5.87 -30.14
C ALA A 232 19.73 -6.23 -30.59
N SER A 233 18.85 -6.50 -29.63
CA SER A 233 17.44 -6.76 -29.85
C SER A 233 16.63 -5.79 -29.00
N GLU A 234 15.74 -5.04 -29.62
CA GLU A 234 14.86 -4.09 -28.95
C GLU A 234 13.42 -4.58 -29.05
N ALA A 235 12.64 -4.44 -27.97
CA ALA A 235 11.23 -4.76 -27.99
C ALA A 235 10.43 -3.61 -28.62
N VAL A 236 9.54 -3.93 -29.55
CA VAL A 236 8.76 -2.95 -30.32
C VAL A 236 7.40 -2.65 -29.68
N ASN A 237 6.84 -3.61 -28.94
CA ASN A 237 5.50 -3.52 -28.33
C ASN A 237 5.50 -3.86 -26.83
N ARG A 238 6.65 -3.67 -26.17
CA ARG A 238 6.81 -3.88 -24.74
C ARG A 238 7.61 -2.73 -24.13
N HIS A 239 6.89 -1.69 -23.73
CA HIS A 239 7.43 -0.50 -23.05
C HIS A 239 7.08 -0.48 -21.56
N VAL A 240 6.37 -1.50 -21.08
CA VAL A 240 5.96 -1.69 -19.68
C VAL A 240 6.65 -2.90 -19.06
N LEU A 241 6.76 -2.87 -17.73
CA LEU A 241 7.44 -3.88 -16.93
C LEU A 241 6.48 -4.80 -16.15
N THR A 242 5.17 -4.66 -16.37
CA THR A 242 4.13 -5.47 -15.69
C THR A 242 3.77 -6.75 -16.41
N ALA A 243 3.88 -6.75 -17.75
CA ALA A 243 3.42 -7.83 -18.59
C ALA A 243 4.40 -8.07 -19.75
N ARG A 244 4.06 -9.09 -20.57
CA ARG A 244 4.88 -9.49 -21.73
C ARG A 244 4.72 -8.57 -22.94
N SER A 245 3.64 -7.78 -23.01
CA SER A 245 3.38 -6.79 -24.06
C SER A 245 2.54 -5.63 -23.51
N ASP A 246 2.52 -4.52 -24.22
CA ASP A 246 1.72 -3.34 -23.86
C ASP A 246 0.21 -3.63 -23.89
N LEU A 247 -0.24 -4.47 -24.83
CA LEU A 247 -1.63 -4.91 -24.88
C LEU A 247 -1.99 -5.79 -23.68
N ALA A 248 -1.14 -6.78 -23.35
CA ALA A 248 -1.39 -7.66 -22.21
C ALA A 248 -1.39 -6.91 -20.86
N ALA A 249 -0.67 -5.80 -20.75
CA ALA A 249 -0.71 -4.94 -19.57
C ALA A 249 -1.95 -4.03 -19.49
N SER A 250 -2.66 -3.86 -20.61
CA SER A 250 -3.81 -2.96 -20.74
C SER A 250 -5.16 -3.68 -20.62
N LEU A 251 -5.15 -5.01 -20.72
CA LEU A 251 -6.29 -5.91 -20.52
C LEU A 251 -6.34 -6.39 -19.07
#